data_AF-A0A6P4YWT9-F1
#
_entry.id   AF-A0A6P4YWT9-F1
#
_cell.length_a   1.000
_cell.length_b   1.000
_cell.length_c   1.000
_cell.angle_alpha   90.00
_cell.angle_beta   90.00
_cell.angle_gamma   90.00
#
_symmetry.space_group_name_H-M   'P 1'
#
loop_
_entity.id
_entity.type
_entity.pdbx_description
1 polymer ?
#
loop_
_entity_poly.entity_id
_entity_poly.type
_entity_poly.pdbx_seq_one_letter_code
_entity_poly.pdbx_strand_id
1 'polypeptide(L)'
;MDKKILALSEEGDVDSLAKLLKTLGPNQLEEFINVRVLRGKGNPTTFLRAVFHGSPCDTADGTALRVGVFKHVLDLELLGDYFIPLVIAGAPCETSDGTALRVGVFKHVLELLEGGEVSSKMGSELLGFLLMEVDFLPPSSVVELAQLFVDAVKNGNVTNTKSLDLFSKLLSSLASRETVAYGNGNQMTGAECKSHILNSLCSSRWDSSCVIHLAAVFR
;
A
#
# COMPACT_ATOMS: atom_id res chain seq x y z
N MET A 1 24.68 -12.68 -10.43
CA MET A 1 23.59 -11.76 -10.80
C MET A 1 23.35 -10.73 -9.72
N ASP A 2 23.16 -11.15 -8.47
CA ASP A 2 22.96 -10.26 -7.33
C ASP A 2 23.95 -9.06 -7.21
N LYS A 3 25.27 -9.32 -7.14
CA LYS A 3 26.27 -8.23 -7.09
C LYS A 3 26.22 -7.29 -8.31
N LYS A 4 25.77 -7.79 -9.46
CA LYS A 4 25.65 -7.02 -10.71
C LYS A 4 24.44 -6.10 -10.68
N ILE A 5 23.33 -6.52 -10.05
CA ILE A 5 22.15 -5.67 -9.82
C ILE A 5 22.54 -4.45 -8.97
N LEU A 6 23.29 -4.69 -7.88
CA LEU A 6 23.77 -3.62 -7.00
C LEU A 6 24.72 -2.67 -7.74
N ALA A 7 25.73 -3.20 -8.46
CA ALA A 7 26.68 -2.39 -9.21
C ALA A 7 26.00 -1.50 -10.27
N LEU A 8 25.11 -2.07 -11.09
CA LEU A 8 24.37 -1.31 -12.09
C LEU A 8 23.48 -0.22 -11.48
N SER A 9 22.90 -0.48 -10.30
CA SER A 9 22.14 0.53 -9.58
C SER A 9 23.01 1.66 -9.03
N GLU A 10 24.22 1.36 -8.56
CA GLU A 10 25.19 2.36 -8.07
C GLU A 10 25.75 3.20 -9.22
N GLU A 11 25.96 2.58 -10.38
CA GLU A 11 26.41 3.24 -11.62
C GLU A 11 25.32 4.11 -12.27
N GLY A 12 24.06 3.94 -11.87
CA GLY A 12 22.93 4.68 -12.44
C GLY A 12 22.46 4.18 -13.81
N ASP A 13 22.92 3.00 -14.25
CA ASP A 13 22.57 2.42 -15.54
C ASP A 13 21.22 1.67 -15.46
N VAL A 14 20.14 2.45 -15.49
CA VAL A 14 18.75 1.97 -15.39
C VAL A 14 18.40 1.03 -16.54
N ASP A 15 18.87 1.30 -17.77
CA ASP A 15 18.52 0.51 -18.95
C ASP A 15 19.13 -0.90 -18.90
N SER A 16 20.40 -1.01 -18.53
CA SER A 16 21.06 -2.31 -18.36
C SER A 16 20.50 -3.05 -17.15
N LEU A 17 20.13 -2.32 -16.09
CA LEU A 17 19.52 -2.90 -14.90
C LEU A 17 18.13 -3.47 -15.21
N ALA A 18 17.28 -2.74 -15.93
CA ALA A 18 15.97 -3.21 -16.38
C ALA A 18 16.08 -4.45 -17.26
N LYS A 19 17.03 -4.47 -18.22
CA LYS A 19 17.30 -5.66 -19.04
C LYS A 19 17.73 -6.84 -18.18
N LEU A 20 18.62 -6.62 -17.20
CA LEU A 20 19.09 -7.68 -16.31
C LEU A 20 17.94 -8.26 -15.46
N LEU A 21 17.06 -7.42 -14.92
CA LEU A 21 15.91 -7.85 -14.12
C LEU A 21 14.95 -8.73 -14.94
N LYS A 22 14.73 -8.43 -16.23
CA LYS A 22 13.91 -9.27 -17.12
C LYS A 22 14.51 -10.65 -17.40
N THR A 23 15.83 -10.82 -17.24
CA THR A 23 16.50 -12.13 -17.43
C THR A 23 16.46 -13.02 -16.19
N LEU A 24 15.96 -12.51 -15.06
CA LEU A 24 15.82 -13.30 -13.84
C LEU A 24 14.79 -14.41 -14.05
N GLY A 25 15.10 -15.61 -13.55
CA GLY A 25 14.14 -16.70 -13.51
C GLY A 25 12.96 -16.37 -12.57
N PRO A 26 11.83 -17.10 -12.69
CA PRO A 26 10.57 -16.77 -12.02
C PRO A 26 10.70 -16.61 -10.50
N ASN A 27 11.55 -17.42 -9.85
CA ASN A 27 11.72 -17.39 -8.38
C ASN A 27 13.09 -16.86 -7.95
N GLN A 28 13.93 -16.43 -8.89
CA GLN A 28 15.31 -16.04 -8.58
C GLN A 28 15.35 -14.75 -7.75
N LEU A 29 14.45 -13.82 -8.05
CA LEU A 29 14.31 -12.57 -7.31
C LEU A 29 13.86 -12.84 -5.86
N GLU A 30 12.87 -13.71 -5.69
CA GLU A 30 12.40 -14.18 -4.39
C GLU A 30 13.51 -14.82 -3.57
N GLU A 31 14.34 -15.67 -4.18
CA GLU A 31 15.46 -16.31 -3.52
C GLU A 31 16.52 -15.27 -3.07
N PHE A 32 16.79 -14.25 -3.87
CA PHE A 32 17.70 -13.16 -3.47
C PHE A 32 17.16 -12.34 -2.30
N ILE A 33 15.84 -12.15 -2.23
CA ILE A 33 15.16 -11.52 -1.11
C ILE A 33 15.25 -12.42 0.13
N ASN A 34 14.91 -13.71 0.01
CA ASN A 34 14.94 -14.68 1.12
C ASN A 34 16.33 -14.83 1.74
N VAL A 35 17.38 -14.89 0.92
CA VAL A 35 18.76 -15.01 1.40
C VAL A 35 19.17 -13.79 2.23
N ARG A 36 18.72 -12.59 1.86
CA ARG A 36 18.99 -11.39 2.65
C ARG A 36 18.21 -11.37 3.93
N VAL A 37 16.91 -11.61 3.83
CA VAL A 37 16.05 -11.35 4.97
C VAL A 37 16.02 -12.51 5.96
N LEU A 38 15.89 -13.75 5.49
CA LEU A 38 15.83 -14.92 6.37
C LEU A 38 17.21 -15.39 6.84
N ARG A 39 18.25 -15.17 6.01
CA ARG A 39 19.61 -15.68 6.29
C ARG A 39 20.61 -14.57 6.67
N GLY A 40 20.17 -13.31 6.75
CA GLY A 40 20.98 -12.17 7.17
C GLY A 40 22.15 -11.84 6.22
N LYS A 41 22.11 -12.28 4.96
CA LYS A 41 23.22 -12.09 4.01
C LYS A 41 23.03 -10.83 3.17
N GLY A 42 23.53 -9.71 3.67
CA GLY A 42 23.48 -8.40 3.01
C GLY A 42 22.29 -7.56 3.44
N ASN A 43 22.22 -6.31 2.97
CA ASN A 43 21.15 -5.38 3.33
C ASN A 43 19.94 -5.56 2.39
N PRO A 44 18.76 -5.96 2.91
CA PRO A 44 17.56 -6.15 2.08
C PRO A 44 17.08 -4.85 1.45
N THR A 45 17.05 -3.75 2.18
CA THR A 45 16.63 -2.43 1.68
C THR A 45 17.49 -1.94 0.52
N THR A 46 18.81 -2.09 0.60
CA THR A 46 19.72 -1.69 -0.49
C THR A 46 19.44 -2.48 -1.77
N PHE A 47 19.23 -3.79 -1.65
CA PHE A 47 18.93 -4.64 -2.80
C PHE A 47 17.58 -4.30 -3.42
N LEU A 48 16.57 -4.13 -2.59
CA LEU A 48 15.22 -3.82 -3.06
C LEU A 48 15.15 -2.43 -3.70
N ARG A 49 15.89 -1.44 -3.18
CA ARG A 49 16.10 -0.15 -3.86
C ARG A 49 16.73 -0.32 -5.25
N ALA A 50 17.73 -1.17 -5.39
CA ALA A 50 18.34 -1.46 -6.70
C ALA A 50 17.34 -2.13 -7.65
N VAL A 51 16.56 -3.10 -7.17
CA VAL A 51 15.50 -3.74 -7.95
C VAL A 51 14.47 -2.71 -8.42
N PHE A 52 14.07 -1.79 -7.54
CA PHE A 52 13.15 -0.73 -7.91
C PHE A 52 13.74 0.24 -8.91
N HIS A 53 15.00 0.64 -8.73
CA HIS A 53 15.67 1.52 -9.68
C HIS A 53 15.62 0.98 -11.12
N GLY A 54 15.71 -0.35 -11.32
CA GLY A 54 15.58 -1.00 -12.63
C GLY A 54 14.18 -1.41 -13.06
N SER A 55 13.14 -1.15 -12.26
CA SER A 55 11.76 -1.57 -12.56
C SER A 55 10.81 -0.37 -12.56
N PRO A 56 10.98 0.61 -13.45
CA PRO A 56 10.22 1.85 -13.37
C PRO A 56 8.70 1.61 -13.50
N CYS A 57 7.91 2.40 -12.76
CA CYS A 57 6.45 2.30 -12.67
C CYS A 57 5.72 2.93 -13.86
N ASP A 58 6.38 3.23 -14.96
CA ASP A 58 5.77 3.65 -16.22
C ASP A 58 5.82 2.52 -17.28
N THR A 59 6.32 1.35 -16.88
CA THR A 59 6.41 0.15 -17.73
C THR A 59 5.63 -1.00 -17.12
N ALA A 60 4.88 -1.74 -17.94
CA ALA A 60 4.11 -2.90 -17.49
C ALA A 60 5.00 -3.96 -16.81
N ASP A 61 6.20 -4.20 -17.36
CA ASP A 61 7.17 -5.14 -16.80
C ASP A 61 7.70 -4.68 -15.43
N GLY A 62 8.00 -3.39 -15.28
CA GLY A 62 8.46 -2.82 -14.01
C GLY A 62 7.38 -2.88 -12.94
N THR A 63 6.15 -2.52 -13.30
CA THR A 63 4.97 -2.61 -12.43
C THR A 63 4.74 -4.05 -11.97
N ALA A 64 4.73 -5.03 -12.89
CA ALA A 64 4.53 -6.43 -12.56
C ALA A 64 5.62 -6.98 -11.62
N LEU A 65 6.88 -6.61 -11.86
CA LEU A 65 8.00 -7.04 -11.02
C LEU A 65 7.88 -6.47 -9.59
N ARG A 66 7.51 -5.19 -9.46
CA ARG A 66 7.31 -4.56 -8.16
C ARG A 66 6.13 -5.18 -7.39
N VAL A 67 5.01 -5.48 -8.06
CA VAL A 67 3.89 -6.24 -7.46
C VAL A 67 4.38 -7.57 -6.91
N GLY A 68 5.15 -8.34 -7.70
CA GLY A 68 5.70 -9.62 -7.27
C GLY A 68 6.60 -9.50 -6.04
N VAL A 69 7.49 -8.48 -6.03
CA VAL A 69 8.33 -8.17 -4.87
C VAL A 69 7.49 -7.83 -3.64
N PHE A 70 6.45 -7.01 -3.78
CA PHE A 70 5.59 -6.66 -2.64
C PHE A 70 4.86 -7.88 -2.09
N LYS A 71 4.24 -8.70 -2.96
CA LYS A 71 3.59 -9.95 -2.54
C LYS A 71 4.55 -10.88 -1.80
N HIS A 72 5.72 -11.11 -2.37
CA HIS A 72 6.72 -11.98 -1.76
C HIS A 72 7.22 -11.46 -0.40
N VAL A 73 7.46 -10.16 -0.27
CA VAL A 73 7.90 -9.57 1.01
C VAL A 73 6.78 -9.60 2.05
N LEU A 74 5.52 -9.45 1.63
CA LEU A 74 4.34 -9.60 2.48
C LEU A 74 4.20 -11.05 3.00
N ASP A 75 4.34 -12.04 2.12
CA ASP A 75 4.24 -13.47 2.43
C ASP A 75 5.30 -13.95 3.43
N LEU A 76 6.43 -13.26 3.52
CA LEU A 76 7.51 -13.62 4.44
C LEU A 76 7.28 -13.12 5.89
N GLU A 77 6.14 -12.48 6.18
CA GLU A 77 5.86 -11.80 7.46
C GLU A 77 6.93 -10.75 7.84
N LEU A 78 7.68 -10.23 6.87
CA LEU A 78 8.86 -9.36 7.08
C LEU A 78 8.53 -7.88 7.29
N LEU A 79 7.37 -7.64 7.85
CA LEU A 79 6.72 -6.34 7.90
C LEU A 79 7.33 -5.33 8.91
N GLY A 80 8.48 -5.67 9.51
CA GLY A 80 9.28 -4.77 10.35
C GLY A 80 10.07 -3.71 9.57
N ASP A 81 11.21 -3.26 10.13
CA ASP A 81 12.01 -2.08 9.77
C ASP A 81 12.35 -1.83 8.28
N TYR A 82 12.21 -2.84 7.41
CA TYR A 82 12.65 -2.80 6.01
C TYR A 82 11.51 -2.72 4.97
N PHE A 83 10.28 -3.08 5.33
CA PHE A 83 9.14 -3.07 4.40
C PHE A 83 8.67 -1.64 4.06
N ILE A 84 8.65 -0.79 5.08
CA ILE A 84 8.15 0.59 4.99
C ILE A 84 9.00 1.46 4.05
N PRO A 85 10.35 1.52 4.18
CA PRO A 85 11.19 2.27 3.24
C PRO A 85 11.16 1.72 1.81
N LEU A 86 10.80 0.44 1.66
CA LEU A 86 10.68 -0.26 0.39
C LEU A 86 9.52 0.29 -0.44
N VAL A 87 8.32 0.30 0.14
CA VAL A 87 7.11 0.75 -0.57
C VAL A 87 7.26 2.19 -1.04
N ILE A 88 7.88 3.04 -0.22
CA ILE A 88 8.12 4.46 -0.52
C ILE A 88 9.10 4.64 -1.68
N ALA A 89 10.24 3.94 -1.65
CA ALA A 89 11.24 4.02 -2.72
C ALA A 89 10.78 3.33 -4.02
N GLY A 90 9.86 2.38 -3.89
CA GLY A 90 9.42 1.46 -4.93
C GLY A 90 8.09 1.78 -5.57
N ALA A 91 7.48 2.94 -5.36
CA ALA A 91 6.26 3.30 -6.08
C ALA A 91 6.08 4.82 -6.11
N PRO A 92 6.49 5.55 -7.15
CA PRO A 92 6.15 6.97 -7.27
C PRO A 92 4.65 7.14 -7.57
N CYS A 93 3.97 8.08 -6.90
CA CYS A 93 2.57 8.42 -7.18
C CYS A 93 2.38 9.25 -8.46
N GLU A 94 3.47 9.60 -9.14
CA GLU A 94 3.48 10.41 -10.36
C GLU A 94 3.00 9.62 -11.58
N THR A 95 2.98 8.28 -11.50
CA THR A 95 2.45 7.40 -12.54
C THR A 95 1.16 6.73 -12.10
N SER A 96 0.28 6.41 -13.06
CA SER A 96 -0.96 5.66 -12.81
C SER A 96 -0.70 4.28 -12.21
N ASP A 97 0.36 3.63 -12.68
CA ASP A 97 0.78 2.29 -12.27
C ASP A 97 1.38 2.29 -10.85
N GLY A 98 2.22 3.27 -10.51
CA GLY A 98 2.76 3.42 -9.17
C GLY A 98 1.67 3.76 -8.14
N THR A 99 0.67 4.55 -8.57
CA THR A 99 -0.55 4.79 -7.79
C THR A 99 -1.34 3.50 -7.57
N ALA A 100 -1.62 2.74 -8.64
CA ALA A 100 -2.35 1.47 -8.55
C ALA A 100 -1.64 0.47 -7.65
N LEU A 101 -0.30 0.43 -7.69
CA LEU A 101 0.52 -0.42 -6.85
C LEU A 101 0.36 -0.09 -5.37
N ARG A 102 0.45 1.20 -5.00
CA ARG A 102 0.24 1.65 -3.62
C ARG A 102 -1.16 1.33 -3.13
N VAL A 103 -2.19 1.59 -3.94
CA VAL A 103 -3.58 1.22 -3.61
C VAL A 103 -3.70 -0.30 -3.39
N GLY A 104 -3.03 -1.11 -4.23
CA GLY A 104 -2.96 -2.56 -4.07
C GLY A 104 -2.34 -2.99 -2.74
N VAL A 105 -1.25 -2.34 -2.30
CA VAL A 105 -0.62 -2.60 -1.00
C VAL A 105 -1.58 -2.26 0.14
N PHE A 106 -2.27 -1.11 0.08
CA PHE A 106 -3.27 -0.73 1.08
C PHE A 106 -4.38 -1.78 1.18
N LYS A 107 -4.94 -2.21 0.06
CA LYS A 107 -5.99 -3.24 0.00
C LYS A 107 -5.53 -4.56 0.62
N HIS A 108 -4.36 -5.03 0.22
CA HIS A 108 -3.85 -6.31 0.72
C HIS A 108 -3.53 -6.27 2.21
N VAL A 109 -2.93 -5.18 2.70
CA VAL A 109 -2.68 -5.02 4.14
C VAL A 109 -4.00 -4.99 4.91
N LEU A 110 -5.05 -4.33 4.38
CA LEU A 110 -6.38 -4.37 4.99
C LEU A 110 -6.95 -5.79 5.02
N GLU A 111 -6.83 -6.56 3.93
CA GLU A 111 -7.23 -7.97 3.90
C GLU A 111 -6.53 -8.79 5.00
N LEU A 112 -5.20 -8.63 5.18
CA LEU A 112 -4.43 -9.29 6.24
C LEU A 112 -4.90 -8.87 7.64
N LEU A 113 -5.17 -7.57 7.84
CA LEU A 113 -5.63 -7.02 9.12
C LEU A 113 -7.00 -7.55 9.50
N GLU A 114 -7.95 -7.62 8.56
CA GLU A 114 -9.32 -8.11 8.77
C GLU A 114 -9.39 -9.65 8.80
N GLY A 115 -8.50 -10.34 8.08
CA GLY A 115 -8.40 -11.80 8.07
C GLY A 115 -7.83 -12.38 9.38
N GLY A 116 -7.17 -11.56 10.20
CA GLY A 116 -6.52 -12.00 11.44
C GLY A 116 -5.29 -12.86 11.20
N GLU A 117 -4.73 -12.83 9.98
CA GLU A 117 -3.59 -13.64 9.56
C GLU A 117 -2.26 -13.12 10.14
N VAL A 118 -2.26 -11.92 10.73
CA VAL A 118 -1.07 -11.26 11.27
C VAL A 118 -1.15 -11.07 12.79
N SER A 119 -0.01 -11.19 13.48
CA SER A 119 0.08 -10.93 14.92
C SER A 119 -0.29 -9.48 15.27
N SER A 120 -0.78 -9.23 16.50
CA SER A 120 -1.20 -7.88 16.92
C SER A 120 -0.09 -6.81 16.83
N LYS A 121 1.16 -7.22 17.11
CA LYS A 121 2.34 -6.35 16.95
C LYS A 121 2.50 -5.96 15.48
N MET A 122 2.51 -6.96 14.60
CA MET A 122 2.71 -6.75 13.18
C MET A 122 1.58 -5.94 12.54
N GLY A 123 0.33 -6.23 12.90
CA GLY A 123 -0.81 -5.47 12.43
C GLY A 123 -0.74 -3.99 12.84
N SER A 124 -0.16 -3.68 14.00
CA SER A 124 0.04 -2.29 14.44
C SER A 124 1.17 -1.58 13.65
N GLU A 125 2.25 -2.28 13.32
CA GLU A 125 3.35 -1.76 12.49
C GLU A 125 2.86 -1.48 11.05
N LEU A 126 2.12 -2.43 10.48
CA LEU A 126 1.44 -2.30 9.20
C LEU A 126 0.47 -1.11 9.15
N LEU A 127 -0.39 -0.99 10.15
CA LEU A 127 -1.35 0.10 10.22
C LEU A 127 -0.63 1.45 10.35
N GLY A 128 0.40 1.54 11.20
CA GLY A 128 1.23 2.73 11.37
C GLY A 128 1.87 3.17 10.04
N PHE A 129 2.30 2.22 9.23
CA PHE A 129 2.78 2.49 7.89
C PHE A 129 1.71 3.10 6.98
N LEU A 130 0.55 2.44 6.85
CA LEU A 130 -0.52 2.93 5.99
C LEU A 130 -0.92 4.37 6.37
N LEU A 131 -1.01 4.65 7.68
CA LEU A 131 -1.34 5.97 8.22
C LEU A 131 -0.35 7.07 7.78
N MET A 132 0.95 6.78 7.74
CA MET A 132 1.97 7.72 7.28
C MET A 132 1.91 7.97 5.77
N GLU A 133 1.48 6.97 4.99
CA GLU A 133 1.49 7.05 3.52
C GLU A 133 0.25 7.70 2.90
N VAL A 134 -0.86 7.81 3.64
CA VAL A 134 -2.14 8.33 3.11
C VAL A 134 -1.97 9.68 2.40
N ASP A 135 -1.16 10.59 2.95
CA ASP A 135 -1.04 11.95 2.45
C ASP A 135 -0.31 12.04 1.10
N PHE A 136 0.42 11.00 0.71
CA PHE A 136 1.09 10.91 -0.58
C PHE A 136 0.18 10.34 -1.69
N LEU A 137 -0.97 9.77 -1.34
CA LEU A 137 -1.87 9.19 -2.33
C LEU A 137 -2.62 10.26 -3.13
N PRO A 138 -2.87 10.05 -4.43
CA PRO A 138 -3.76 10.90 -5.22
C PRO A 138 -5.19 10.97 -4.66
N PRO A 139 -5.95 12.06 -4.90
CA PRO A 139 -7.30 12.22 -4.35
C PRO A 139 -8.27 11.10 -4.69
N SER A 140 -8.25 10.63 -5.94
CA SER A 140 -9.08 9.51 -6.39
C SER A 140 -8.81 8.23 -5.61
N SER A 141 -7.54 7.93 -5.31
CA SER A 141 -7.13 6.76 -4.54
C SER A 141 -7.58 6.83 -3.08
N VAL A 142 -7.54 8.01 -2.46
CA VAL A 142 -8.06 8.18 -1.09
C VAL A 142 -9.56 7.97 -1.03
N VAL A 143 -10.30 8.47 -2.03
CA VAL A 143 -11.75 8.20 -2.15
C VAL A 143 -12.01 6.71 -2.32
N GLU A 144 -11.29 6.04 -3.22
CA GLU A 144 -11.41 4.60 -3.46
C GLU A 144 -11.21 3.80 -2.16
N LEU A 145 -10.11 4.05 -1.44
CA LEU A 145 -9.81 3.36 -0.19
C LEU A 145 -10.86 3.65 0.91
N ALA A 146 -11.35 4.89 1.00
CA ALA A 146 -12.39 5.24 1.95
C ALA A 146 -13.73 4.51 1.65
N GLN A 147 -14.05 4.28 0.38
CA GLN A 147 -15.24 3.51 0.00
C GLN A 147 -15.14 2.03 0.38
N LEU A 148 -13.95 1.44 0.35
CA LEU A 148 -13.76 0.06 0.81
C LEU A 148 -14.20 -0.12 2.26
N PHE A 149 -13.93 0.85 3.13
CA PHE A 149 -14.40 0.82 4.52
C PHE A 149 -15.91 0.94 4.61
N VAL A 150 -16.53 1.83 3.83
CA VAL A 150 -17.99 1.95 3.79
C VAL A 150 -18.64 0.63 3.38
N ASP A 151 -18.10 -0.02 2.34
CA ASP A 151 -18.59 -1.30 1.85
C ASP A 151 -18.33 -2.43 2.87
N ALA A 152 -17.17 -2.45 3.52
CA ALA A 152 -16.86 -3.41 4.58
C ALA A 152 -17.83 -3.26 5.77
N VAL A 153 -18.14 -2.03 6.19
CA VAL A 153 -19.10 -1.77 7.28
C VAL A 153 -20.50 -2.21 6.88
N LYS A 154 -20.95 -1.87 5.67
CA LYS A 154 -22.26 -2.29 5.13
C LYS A 154 -22.43 -3.80 5.12
N ASN A 155 -21.35 -4.52 4.80
CA ASN A 155 -21.34 -5.97 4.71
C ASN A 155 -21.06 -6.67 6.05
N GLY A 156 -20.76 -5.93 7.12
CA GLY A 156 -20.41 -6.52 8.43
C GLY A 156 -19.03 -7.19 8.47
N ASN A 157 -18.13 -6.81 7.56
CA ASN A 157 -16.81 -7.44 7.37
C ASN A 157 -15.67 -6.73 8.13
N VAL A 158 -16.00 -5.79 9.01
CA VAL A 158 -14.98 -5.12 9.85
C VAL A 158 -14.81 -5.92 11.13
N THR A 159 -13.75 -6.72 11.18
CA THR A 159 -13.34 -7.54 12.32
C THR A 159 -12.23 -6.86 13.12
N ASN A 160 -11.35 -6.10 12.46
CA ASN A 160 -10.23 -5.41 13.07
C ASN A 160 -10.54 -3.94 13.30
N THR A 161 -11.02 -3.64 14.50
CA THR A 161 -11.41 -2.27 14.89
C THR A 161 -10.29 -1.24 14.81
N LYS A 162 -9.01 -1.64 14.83
CA LYS A 162 -7.88 -0.72 14.65
C LYS A 162 -7.75 -0.23 13.21
N SER A 163 -8.22 -0.99 12.21
CA SER A 163 -8.19 -0.54 10.81
C SER A 163 -9.03 0.73 10.59
N LEU A 164 -10.01 1.00 11.46
CA LEU A 164 -10.82 2.23 11.45
C LEU A 164 -10.02 3.50 11.75
N ASP A 165 -8.84 3.39 12.37
CA ASP A 165 -7.91 4.52 12.50
C ASP A 165 -7.43 4.99 11.11
N LEU A 166 -7.18 4.03 10.20
CA LEU A 166 -6.85 4.35 8.81
C LEU A 166 -8.01 5.03 8.11
N PHE A 167 -9.23 4.56 8.32
CA PHE A 167 -10.42 5.20 7.77
C PHE A 167 -10.55 6.66 8.24
N SER A 168 -10.33 6.91 9.53
CA SER A 168 -10.33 8.26 10.11
C SER A 168 -9.26 9.16 9.46
N LYS A 169 -8.06 8.62 9.23
CA LYS A 169 -6.97 9.32 8.53
C LYS A 169 -7.29 9.60 7.06
N LEU A 170 -7.88 8.64 6.33
CA LEU A 170 -8.34 8.81 4.94
C LEU A 170 -9.36 9.95 4.84
N LEU A 171 -10.36 9.98 5.73
CA LEU A 171 -11.37 11.05 5.76
C LEU A 171 -10.74 12.41 6.09
N SER A 172 -9.74 12.44 6.97
CA SER A 172 -9.04 13.67 7.34
C SER A 172 -8.16 14.19 6.20
N SER A 173 -7.40 13.32 5.55
CA SER A 173 -6.61 13.66 4.36
C SER A 173 -7.49 14.05 3.17
N LEU A 174 -8.69 13.47 3.07
CA LEU A 174 -9.68 13.86 2.06
C LEU A 174 -10.19 15.28 2.32
N ALA A 175 -10.54 15.61 3.56
CA ALA A 175 -11.08 16.92 3.92
C ALA A 175 -10.13 18.09 3.62
N SER A 176 -8.82 17.86 3.63
CA SER A 176 -7.82 18.89 3.30
C SER A 176 -7.59 19.08 1.80
N ARG A 177 -8.27 18.34 0.92
CA ARG A 177 -8.08 18.42 -0.55
C ARG A 177 -9.04 19.44 -1.16
N GLU A 178 -8.50 20.32 -1.97
CA GLU A 178 -9.27 21.37 -2.66
C GLU A 178 -10.27 20.78 -3.66
N THR A 179 -9.82 19.81 -4.47
CA THR A 179 -10.64 19.20 -5.52
C THR A 179 -10.45 17.69 -5.53
N VAL A 180 -11.57 16.97 -5.57
CA VAL A 180 -11.61 15.51 -5.73
C VAL A 180 -12.65 15.12 -6.78
N ALA A 181 -12.36 14.03 -7.52
CA ALA A 181 -13.32 13.40 -8.40
C ALA A 181 -14.07 12.31 -7.63
N TYR A 182 -15.41 12.34 -7.67
CA TYR A 182 -16.26 11.36 -6.99
C TYR A 182 -17.30 10.77 -7.95
N GLY A 183 -17.51 9.45 -7.90
CA GLY A 183 -18.44 8.74 -8.79
C GLY A 183 -18.03 8.85 -10.26
N ASN A 184 -18.94 9.30 -11.13
CA ASN A 184 -18.74 9.41 -12.58
C ASN A 184 -17.84 10.60 -13.00
N GLY A 185 -16.94 11.05 -12.13
CA GLY A 185 -16.02 12.16 -12.43
C GLY A 185 -16.52 13.55 -12.07
N ASN A 186 -17.60 13.66 -11.30
CA ASN A 186 -18.06 14.95 -10.78
C ASN A 186 -17.00 15.51 -9.81
N GLN A 187 -16.61 16.76 -10.03
CA GLN A 187 -15.68 17.46 -9.14
C GLN A 187 -16.44 18.07 -7.96
N MET A 188 -15.90 17.86 -6.76
CA MET A 188 -16.35 18.48 -5.52
C MET A 188 -15.14 18.73 -4.63
N THR A 189 -15.32 19.51 -3.57
CA THR A 189 -14.28 19.67 -2.56
C THR A 189 -14.09 18.39 -1.75
N GLY A 190 -12.91 18.22 -1.18
CA GLY A 190 -12.63 17.11 -0.28
C GLY A 190 -13.55 17.07 0.94
N ALA A 191 -13.92 18.24 1.47
CA ALA A 191 -14.86 18.35 2.60
C ALA A 191 -16.29 17.89 2.25
N GLU A 192 -16.78 18.23 1.05
CA GLU A 192 -18.07 17.75 0.53
C GLU A 192 -18.02 16.23 0.31
N CYS A 193 -16.94 15.72 -0.28
CA CYS A 193 -16.76 14.29 -0.49
C CYS A 193 -16.73 13.49 0.82
N LYS A 194 -15.99 13.97 1.83
CA LYS A 194 -16.03 13.41 3.20
C LYS A 194 -17.46 13.36 3.72
N SER A 195 -18.22 14.45 3.57
CA SER A 195 -19.62 14.51 4.03
C SER A 195 -20.50 13.49 3.31
N HIS A 196 -20.32 13.30 2.00
CA HIS A 196 -21.03 12.26 1.24
C HIS A 196 -20.71 10.84 1.73
N ILE A 197 -19.43 10.55 1.99
CA ILE A 197 -18.98 9.24 2.51
C ILE A 197 -19.59 8.99 3.89
N LEU A 198 -19.54 9.97 4.79
CA LEU A 198 -20.13 9.85 6.13
C LEU A 198 -21.65 9.68 6.07
N ASN A 199 -22.34 10.40 5.20
CA ASN A 199 -23.79 10.24 5.02
C ASN A 199 -24.16 8.84 4.49
N SER A 200 -23.36 8.30 3.57
CA SER A 200 -23.51 6.91 3.08
C SER A 200 -23.32 5.91 4.22
N LEU A 201 -22.32 6.13 5.07
CA LEU A 201 -22.06 5.30 6.25
C LEU A 201 -23.21 5.37 7.26
N CYS A 202 -23.68 6.58 7.62
CA CYS A 202 -24.78 6.78 8.57
C CYS A 202 -26.13 6.25 8.07
N SER A 203 -26.32 6.16 6.76
CA SER A 203 -27.52 5.58 6.15
C SER A 203 -27.48 4.04 6.14
N SER A 204 -26.35 3.44 6.52
CA SER A 204 -26.14 1.99 6.52
C SER A 204 -26.42 1.40 7.90
N ARG A 205 -26.74 0.10 7.94
CA ARG A 205 -26.81 -0.63 9.21
C ARG A 205 -25.40 -0.95 9.67
N TRP A 206 -25.11 -0.69 10.95
CA TRP A 206 -23.80 -1.00 11.54
C TRP A 206 -23.90 -2.28 12.35
N ASP A 207 -22.90 -3.15 12.21
CA ASP A 207 -22.81 -4.32 13.05
C ASP A 207 -22.49 -3.91 14.50
N SER A 208 -23.10 -4.60 15.46
CA SER A 208 -22.93 -4.31 16.88
C SER A 208 -21.48 -4.46 17.37
N SER A 209 -20.67 -5.30 16.70
CA SER A 209 -19.27 -5.55 17.05
C SER A 209 -18.34 -4.36 16.78
N CYS A 210 -18.66 -3.53 15.78
CA CYS A 210 -17.80 -2.40 15.37
C CYS A 210 -18.38 -1.03 15.73
N VAL A 211 -19.63 -0.94 16.20
CA VAL A 211 -20.38 0.31 16.44
C VAL A 211 -19.65 1.32 17.35
N ILE A 212 -18.99 0.85 18.42
CA ILE A 212 -18.28 1.72 19.38
C ILE A 212 -17.06 2.37 18.72
N HIS A 213 -16.31 1.59 17.94
CA HIS A 213 -15.11 2.08 17.26
C HIS A 213 -15.48 2.94 16.05
N LEU A 214 -16.57 2.60 15.34
CA LEU A 214 -17.12 3.46 14.29
C LEU A 214 -17.53 4.83 14.82
N ALA A 215 -18.11 4.92 16.02
CA ALA A 215 -18.44 6.21 16.62
C ALA A 215 -17.20 7.09 16.86
N ALA A 216 -16.03 6.50 17.10
CA ALA A 216 -14.78 7.24 17.25
C ALA A 216 -14.29 7.89 15.94
N VAL A 217 -14.67 7.34 14.78
CA VAL A 217 -14.32 7.89 13.45
C VAL A 217 -14.96 9.28 13.22
N PHE A 218 -16.07 9.57 13.89
CA PHE A 218 -16.77 10.85 13.79
C PHE A 218 -16.23 11.94 14.72
N ARG A 219 -15.27 11.59 15.59
CA ARG A 219 -14.68 12.50 16.57
C ARG A 219 -13.51 13.27 15.99
#